data_AF-A0A7V9RE54-F1
#
_entry.id   AF-A0A7V9RE54-F1
#
_cell.length_a   1.000
_cell.length_b   1.000
_cell.length_c   1.000
_cell.angle_alpha   90.00
_cell.angle_beta   90.00
_cell.angle_gamma   90.00
#
_symmetry.space_group_name_H-M   'P 1'
#
loop_
_entity.id
_entity.type
_entity.pdbx_description
1 polymer ?
#
loop_
_entity_poly.entity_id
_entity_poly.type
_entity_poly.pdbx_seq_one_letter_code
_entity_poly.pdbx_strand_id
1 'polypeptide(L)'
;MRLSLILLFGACATGGRPDAIPDSGSNPTPTPDGMVAPPGTPDSSQPADASQPQPSEASLMITEVALAPAGGELVEIANPTSQTIDLASYYLSDSGNYFRLPAGATVDSSDFIVKFPAGATLAPGAVISVAFDTAANFQTTYGSAPTFSIASGTMTAVAASGTPTLTNAGELVVLFQWDGQADLVGDVDLLLVGVPSAANGLVDKSAVAIDGPDADTTASVYGADARTIAPQAAAPGAGVSTKRVARESAFQSNGGNGLAGEDETSENTSMTFDSAFTAPTPGGVPSGLLP
;
A
#
# COMPACT_ATOMS: atom_id res chain seq x y z
N MET A 1 -45.12 -30.39 3.72
CA MET A 1 -45.79 -29.21 4.30
C MET A 1 -46.08 -28.22 3.19
N ARG A 2 -47.24 -27.53 3.26
CA ARG A 2 -47.62 -26.46 2.32
C ARG A 2 -47.36 -25.10 3.00
N LEU A 3 -46.91 -24.11 2.25
CA LEU A 3 -46.93 -22.71 2.69
C LEU A 3 -47.77 -21.91 1.69
N SER A 4 -48.87 -21.31 2.18
CA SER A 4 -49.82 -20.57 1.35
C SER A 4 -49.49 -19.07 1.39
N LEU A 5 -49.44 -18.45 0.21
CA LEU A 5 -49.37 -17.00 0.04
C LEU A 5 -50.79 -16.41 0.06
N ILE A 6 -51.03 -15.36 0.84
CA ILE A 6 -52.26 -14.56 0.81
C ILE A 6 -51.90 -13.08 0.81
N LEU A 7 -52.31 -12.36 -0.24
CA LEU A 7 -52.38 -10.89 -0.26
C LEU A 7 -53.77 -10.44 0.22
N LEU A 8 -53.86 -9.23 0.80
CA LEU A 8 -55.11 -8.48 0.90
C LEU A 8 -54.83 -6.97 0.79
N PHE A 9 -55.75 -6.22 0.17
CA PHE A 9 -55.63 -4.79 -0.16
C PHE A 9 -56.87 -3.99 0.29
N GLY A 10 -56.68 -2.70 0.65
CA GLY A 10 -57.70 -1.65 0.74
C GLY A 10 -58.42 -1.44 2.09
N ALA A 11 -59.04 -0.29 2.40
CA ALA A 11 -58.97 1.06 1.80
C ALA A 11 -59.65 2.15 2.70
N CYS A 12 -59.21 3.41 2.58
CA CYS A 12 -59.93 4.71 2.75
C CYS A 12 -60.87 5.08 3.94
N ALA A 13 -60.60 6.25 4.57
CA ALA A 13 -61.54 7.29 5.05
C ALA A 13 -60.72 8.56 5.44
N THR A 14 -60.87 9.77 4.86
CA THR A 14 -61.88 10.85 5.07
C THR A 14 -62.17 11.19 6.54
N GLY A 15 -62.13 12.44 7.05
CA GLY A 15 -61.79 13.77 6.50
C GLY A 15 -62.22 14.88 7.51
N GLY A 16 -61.72 16.12 7.42
CA GLY A 16 -62.17 17.21 8.32
C GLY A 16 -61.36 18.52 8.31
N ARG A 17 -62.00 19.60 7.81
CA ARG A 17 -61.65 21.04 7.91
C ARG A 17 -62.95 21.77 8.35
N PRO A 18 -63.00 23.09 8.65
CA PRO A 18 -62.09 24.20 8.29
C PRO A 18 -61.55 24.92 9.57
N ASP A 19 -61.29 26.23 9.73
CA ASP A 19 -61.51 27.45 8.92
C ASP A 19 -60.64 28.66 9.39
N ALA A 20 -60.96 29.86 8.88
CA ALA A 20 -60.64 31.23 9.30
C ALA A 20 -59.48 31.97 8.58
N ILE A 21 -59.90 32.91 7.71
CA ILE A 21 -59.18 33.96 6.95
C ILE A 21 -59.92 35.27 7.31
N PRO A 22 -59.29 36.45 7.59
CA PRO A 22 -58.84 37.45 6.56
C PRO A 22 -57.61 38.30 6.98
N ASP A 23 -57.07 39.29 6.26
CA ASP A 23 -56.94 39.68 4.83
C ASP A 23 -56.05 40.97 4.79
N SER A 24 -55.78 41.52 3.60
CA SER A 24 -55.16 42.82 3.24
C SER A 24 -53.62 42.85 3.13
N GLY A 25 -53.03 43.40 2.06
CA GLY A 25 -53.65 44.01 0.87
C GLY A 25 -52.69 44.21 -0.33
N SER A 26 -53.25 44.76 -1.42
CA SER A 26 -52.61 45.08 -2.71
C SER A 26 -51.63 46.30 -2.61
N ASN A 27 -50.82 46.73 -3.60
CA ASN A 27 -50.85 46.61 -5.08
C ASN A 27 -49.40 46.76 -5.68
N PRO A 28 -49.08 47.15 -6.95
CA PRO A 28 -48.04 46.44 -7.73
C PRO A 28 -46.87 47.28 -8.31
N THR A 29 -45.86 46.61 -8.92
CA THR A 29 -44.90 46.99 -10.02
C THR A 29 -44.37 48.43 -10.23
N PRO A 30 -43.15 48.66 -10.79
CA PRO A 30 -42.38 47.76 -11.68
C PRO A 30 -40.86 47.62 -11.39
N THR A 31 -40.23 46.71 -12.14
CA THR A 31 -38.76 46.60 -12.34
C THR A 31 -38.23 47.73 -13.25
N PRO A 32 -36.93 48.12 -13.18
CA PRO A 32 -35.90 47.38 -13.93
C PRO A 32 -34.50 47.29 -13.26
N ASP A 33 -33.66 46.46 -13.89
CA ASP A 33 -32.19 46.38 -13.87
C ASP A 33 -31.42 46.05 -12.57
N GLY A 34 -30.62 44.99 -12.66
CA GLY A 34 -29.65 44.58 -11.64
C GLY A 34 -29.28 43.10 -11.75
N MET A 35 -28.14 42.78 -12.39
CA MET A 35 -27.64 41.41 -12.48
C MET A 35 -27.35 40.82 -11.09
N VAL A 36 -27.65 39.53 -10.91
CA VAL A 36 -27.24 38.76 -9.73
C VAL A 36 -25.71 38.67 -9.71
N ALA A 37 -25.08 39.23 -8.68
CA ALA A 37 -23.67 39.03 -8.40
C ALA A 37 -23.45 37.63 -7.75
N PRO A 38 -22.33 36.94 -8.06
CA PRO A 38 -22.00 35.64 -7.47
C PRO A 38 -21.66 35.75 -5.97
N PRO A 39 -21.64 34.62 -5.22
CA PRO A 39 -21.30 34.61 -3.79
C PRO A 39 -19.89 35.18 -3.53
N GLY A 40 -19.75 35.80 -2.35
CA GLY A 40 -18.66 36.73 -2.05
C GLY A 40 -17.25 36.14 -2.02
N THR A 41 -16.28 37.03 -2.24
CA THR A 41 -14.84 36.79 -2.09
C THR A 41 -14.48 36.36 -0.66
N PRO A 42 -13.51 35.44 -0.47
CA PRO A 42 -12.99 35.11 0.86
C PRO A 42 -12.32 36.33 1.53
N ASP A 43 -12.53 36.46 2.84
CA ASP A 43 -11.87 37.44 3.69
C ASP A 43 -10.38 37.09 3.85
N SER A 44 -9.49 38.01 3.47
CA SER A 44 -8.03 37.80 3.47
C SER A 44 -7.35 38.23 4.79
N SER A 45 -8.04 38.12 5.93
CA SER A 45 -7.52 38.50 7.25
C SER A 45 -7.22 37.33 8.21
N GLN A 46 -7.48 36.08 7.81
CA GLN A 46 -7.00 34.92 8.57
C GLN A 46 -5.49 34.75 8.39
N PRO A 47 -4.69 34.61 9.47
CA PRO A 47 -3.28 34.21 9.34
C PRO A 47 -3.21 32.90 8.55
N ALA A 48 -2.18 32.76 7.70
CA ALA A 48 -1.91 31.50 7.05
C ALA A 48 -1.51 30.46 8.10
N ASP A 49 -2.51 29.71 8.58
CA ASP A 49 -2.30 28.40 9.18
C ASP A 49 -1.51 27.57 8.16
N ALA A 50 -0.48 26.86 8.63
CA ALA A 50 0.47 26.18 7.77
C ALA A 50 -0.15 24.89 7.25
N SER A 51 -1.12 25.03 6.34
CA SER A 51 -1.92 23.97 5.77
C SER A 51 -1.07 23.02 4.94
N GLN A 52 -0.59 22.00 5.64
CA GLN A 52 -0.23 20.63 5.22
C GLN A 52 0.44 20.45 3.86
N PRO A 53 1.59 19.73 3.79
CA PRO A 53 2.04 19.13 2.54
C PRO A 53 0.92 18.35 1.85
N GLN A 54 0.92 18.38 0.52
CA GLN A 54 0.11 17.48 -0.32
C GLN A 54 0.43 16.00 0.01
N PRO A 55 -0.46 15.05 -0.35
CA PRO A 55 -0.22 13.61 -0.12
C PRO A 55 1.16 13.23 -0.62
N SER A 56 1.97 12.64 0.25
CA SER A 56 3.40 12.58 -0.01
C SER A 56 3.74 11.43 -0.92
N GLU A 57 4.04 11.72 -2.20
CA GLU A 57 4.72 10.81 -3.13
C GLU A 57 6.17 10.53 -2.69
N ALA A 58 6.34 10.07 -1.46
CA ALA A 58 7.60 10.06 -0.70
C ALA A 58 7.98 8.67 -0.13
N SER A 59 7.28 7.61 -0.57
CA SER A 59 7.61 6.22 -0.23
C SER A 59 8.67 5.64 -1.19
N LEU A 60 9.26 4.50 -0.82
CA LEU A 60 10.00 3.64 -1.76
C LEU A 60 9.00 2.71 -2.45
N MET A 61 9.27 2.33 -3.70
CA MET A 61 8.38 1.44 -4.46
C MET A 61 9.10 0.16 -4.91
N ILE A 62 8.44 -0.99 -4.81
CA ILE A 62 8.79 -2.26 -5.45
C ILE A 62 8.54 -2.11 -6.95
N THR A 63 9.57 -2.29 -7.78
CA THR A 63 9.51 -2.06 -9.23
C THR A 63 9.57 -3.32 -10.08
N GLU A 64 10.17 -4.39 -9.60
CA GLU A 64 10.28 -5.66 -10.31
C GLU A 64 10.38 -6.83 -9.32
N VAL A 65 9.68 -7.93 -9.58
CA VAL A 65 9.85 -9.19 -8.84
C VAL A 65 9.99 -10.37 -9.80
N ALA A 66 10.98 -11.23 -9.55
CA ALA A 66 11.19 -12.50 -10.25
C ALA A 66 11.22 -13.67 -9.26
N LEU A 67 10.48 -14.74 -9.57
CA LEU A 67 10.29 -15.92 -8.70
C LEU A 67 11.07 -17.16 -9.17
N ALA A 68 11.75 -17.08 -10.32
CA ALA A 68 12.52 -18.20 -10.87
C ALA A 68 13.45 -17.75 -12.03
N PRO A 69 14.60 -18.43 -12.23
CA PRO A 69 15.15 -19.53 -11.43
C PRO A 69 15.65 -19.05 -10.06
N ALA A 70 15.94 -19.96 -9.12
CA ALA A 70 16.41 -19.63 -7.77
C ALA A 70 17.59 -18.62 -7.75
N GLY A 71 18.60 -18.89 -8.58
CA GLY A 71 19.74 -17.98 -8.78
C GLY A 71 19.41 -16.65 -9.48
N GLY A 72 18.14 -16.36 -9.74
CA GLY A 72 17.62 -15.10 -10.26
C GLY A 72 16.43 -14.55 -9.44
N GLU A 73 16.10 -15.15 -8.29
CA GLU A 73 15.05 -14.60 -7.44
C GLU A 73 15.44 -13.21 -6.95
N LEU A 74 14.53 -12.25 -7.15
CA LEU A 74 14.81 -10.84 -6.90
C LEU A 74 13.57 -10.05 -6.52
N VAL A 75 13.78 -9.06 -5.66
CA VAL A 75 12.89 -7.90 -5.48
C VAL A 75 13.71 -6.65 -5.81
N GLU A 76 13.22 -5.85 -6.75
CA GLU A 76 13.78 -4.55 -7.10
C GLU A 76 12.99 -3.44 -6.41
N ILE A 77 13.70 -2.45 -5.86
CA ILE A 77 13.12 -1.30 -5.16
C ILE A 77 13.73 -0.03 -5.73
N ALA A 78 12.91 0.99 -5.94
CA ALA A 78 13.33 2.29 -6.43
C ALA A 78 12.92 3.42 -5.48
N ASN A 79 13.67 4.53 -5.58
CA ASN A 79 13.33 5.78 -4.92
C ASN A 79 12.66 6.74 -5.93
N PRO A 80 11.31 6.84 -5.93
CA PRO A 80 10.56 7.76 -6.79
C PRO A 80 10.66 9.24 -6.36
N THR A 81 11.32 9.52 -5.24
CA THR A 81 11.34 10.82 -4.59
C THR A 81 12.52 11.69 -5.04
N SER A 82 12.45 12.99 -4.74
CA SER A 82 13.54 13.94 -4.99
C SER A 82 14.64 13.94 -3.92
N GLN A 83 14.57 13.09 -2.89
CA GLN A 83 15.45 13.09 -1.73
C GLN A 83 16.21 11.77 -1.58
N THR A 84 17.43 11.80 -1.04
CA THR A 84 18.13 10.58 -0.64
C THR A 84 17.45 9.98 0.60
N ILE A 85 17.07 8.70 0.52
CA ILE A 85 16.44 7.96 1.62
C ILE A 85 17.51 7.12 2.33
N ASP A 86 17.52 7.15 3.67
CA ASP A 86 18.30 6.22 4.50
C ASP A 86 17.53 4.91 4.64
N LEU A 87 18.16 3.79 4.28
CA LEU A 87 17.54 2.46 4.32
C LEU A 87 17.64 1.81 5.71
N ALA A 88 18.35 2.41 6.68
CA ALA A 88 18.61 1.82 7.99
C ALA A 88 17.37 1.57 8.88
N SER A 89 16.19 2.04 8.48
CA SER A 89 14.89 1.74 9.11
C SER A 89 13.96 0.91 8.21
N TYR A 90 14.41 0.45 7.05
CA TYR A 90 13.61 -0.32 6.11
C TYR A 90 13.89 -1.82 6.19
N TYR A 91 12.84 -2.60 5.93
CA TYR A 91 12.80 -4.05 6.05
C TYR A 91 12.07 -4.65 4.85
N LEU A 92 12.48 -5.85 4.44
CA LEU A 92 11.82 -6.66 3.43
C LEU A 92 11.41 -7.99 4.07
N SER A 93 10.20 -8.46 3.76
CA SER A 93 9.63 -9.68 4.30
C SER A 93 8.68 -10.30 3.29
N ASP A 94 8.56 -11.62 3.31
CA ASP A 94 7.42 -12.36 2.76
C ASP A 94 6.38 -12.72 3.83
N SER A 95 6.81 -12.74 5.10
CA SER A 95 5.99 -13.21 6.19
C SER A 95 4.80 -12.32 6.49
N GLY A 96 3.63 -12.94 6.60
CA GLY A 96 2.42 -12.29 7.11
C GLY A 96 2.55 -11.78 8.56
N ASN A 97 3.56 -12.22 9.32
CA ASN A 97 3.79 -11.78 10.69
C ASN A 97 4.68 -10.51 10.81
N TYR A 98 5.13 -9.91 9.70
CA TYR A 98 6.02 -8.73 9.69
C TYR A 98 5.58 -7.61 10.65
N PHE A 99 4.28 -7.31 10.69
CA PHE A 99 3.69 -6.25 11.52
C PHE A 99 3.82 -6.48 13.04
N ARG A 100 4.17 -7.71 13.46
CA ARG A 100 4.41 -8.06 14.87
C ARG A 100 5.83 -7.73 15.35
N LEU A 101 6.74 -7.36 14.44
CA LEU A 101 8.14 -7.06 14.73
C LEU A 101 8.37 -6.22 16.01
N PRO A 102 7.60 -5.16 16.31
CA PRO A 102 7.84 -4.33 17.50
C PRO A 102 7.67 -5.09 18.83
N ALA A 103 6.73 -6.03 18.91
CA ALA A 103 6.55 -6.91 20.08
C ALA A 103 7.36 -8.21 20.01
N GLY A 104 8.14 -8.41 18.95
CA GLY A 104 9.01 -9.57 18.74
C GLY A 104 8.85 -10.20 17.36
N ALA A 105 9.97 -10.37 16.66
CA ALA A 105 9.99 -10.98 15.34
C ALA A 105 9.62 -12.48 15.38
N THR A 106 8.59 -12.85 14.64
CA THR A 106 8.18 -14.24 14.36
C THR A 106 7.87 -14.39 12.88
N VAL A 107 8.13 -15.55 12.31
CA VAL A 107 7.88 -15.88 10.90
C VAL A 107 7.32 -17.30 10.80
N ASP A 108 6.53 -17.59 9.77
CA ASP A 108 6.03 -18.95 9.52
C ASP A 108 7.12 -19.81 8.84
N SER A 109 6.78 -20.98 8.29
CA SER A 109 7.78 -21.89 7.69
C SER A 109 8.16 -21.47 6.27
N SER A 110 9.46 -21.31 6.01
CA SER A 110 10.09 -20.76 4.78
C SER A 110 10.19 -19.23 4.74
N ASP A 111 9.34 -18.54 5.50
CA ASP A 111 9.30 -17.08 5.63
C ASP A 111 10.57 -16.43 6.22
N PHE A 112 10.73 -15.12 5.97
CA PHE A 112 11.79 -14.26 6.48
C PHE A 112 11.33 -12.82 6.78
N ILE A 113 12.10 -12.16 7.66
CA ILE A 113 12.17 -10.70 7.83
C ILE A 113 13.65 -10.34 7.77
N VAL A 114 14.05 -9.51 6.80
CA VAL A 114 15.41 -8.98 6.66
C VAL A 114 15.41 -7.45 6.73
N LYS A 115 16.51 -6.88 7.20
CA LYS A 115 16.72 -5.43 7.35
C LYS A 115 17.88 -4.96 6.47
N PHE A 116 17.73 -3.81 5.82
CA PHE A 116 18.85 -3.16 5.11
C PHE A 116 19.97 -2.76 6.09
N PRO A 117 21.25 -2.82 5.67
CA PRO A 117 22.36 -2.54 6.57
C PRO A 117 22.47 -1.04 6.90
N ALA A 118 22.96 -0.73 8.12
CA ALA A 118 23.13 0.64 8.57
C ALA A 118 24.07 1.44 7.63
N GLY A 119 23.67 2.67 7.30
CA GLY A 119 24.40 3.55 6.37
C GLY A 119 24.17 3.24 4.89
N ALA A 120 23.33 2.25 4.53
CA ALA A 120 22.81 2.14 3.18
C ALA A 120 21.85 3.28 2.87
N THR A 121 22.02 3.92 1.72
CA THR A 121 21.16 5.02 1.26
C THR A 121 20.76 4.81 -0.18
N LEU A 122 19.58 5.28 -0.56
CA LEU A 122 19.10 5.28 -1.93
C LEU A 122 18.89 6.70 -2.42
N ALA A 123 19.69 7.11 -3.41
CA ALA A 123 19.63 8.45 -4.01
C ALA A 123 18.31 8.70 -4.77
N PRO A 124 17.94 9.96 -5.05
CA PRO A 124 16.78 10.29 -5.88
C PRO A 124 16.84 9.57 -7.23
N GLY A 125 15.74 8.94 -7.64
CA GLY A 125 15.65 8.21 -8.91
C GLY A 125 16.52 6.95 -9.01
N ALA A 126 17.23 6.55 -7.93
CA ALA A 126 18.07 5.37 -7.94
C ALA A 126 17.29 4.09 -7.59
N VAL A 127 17.87 2.95 -7.98
CA VAL A 127 17.26 1.62 -7.95
C VAL A 127 18.21 0.63 -7.28
N ILE A 128 17.67 -0.29 -6.49
CA ILE A 128 18.41 -1.40 -5.87
C ILE A 128 17.76 -2.73 -6.23
N SER A 129 18.60 -3.76 -6.37
CA SER A 129 18.15 -5.16 -6.47
C SER A 129 18.52 -5.91 -5.21
N VAL A 130 17.54 -6.62 -4.64
CA VAL A 130 17.69 -7.56 -3.53
C VAL A 130 17.60 -8.97 -4.08
N ALA A 131 18.72 -9.69 -4.12
CA ALA A 131 18.79 -11.09 -4.50
C ALA A 131 18.57 -12.01 -3.30
N PHE A 132 17.90 -13.14 -3.51
CA PHE A 132 17.65 -14.12 -2.45
C PHE A 132 18.83 -15.10 -2.35
N ASP A 133 19.24 -15.67 -3.49
CA ASP A 133 20.48 -16.43 -3.65
C ASP A 133 21.72 -15.50 -3.60
N THR A 134 22.91 -16.11 -3.61
CA THR A 134 24.23 -15.48 -3.58
C THR A 134 24.43 -14.52 -4.75
N ALA A 135 25.21 -13.45 -4.50
CA ALA A 135 25.52 -12.44 -5.51
C ALA A 135 26.22 -13.04 -6.76
N ALA A 136 26.95 -14.14 -6.61
CA ALA A 136 27.59 -14.87 -7.71
C ALA A 136 26.58 -15.62 -8.60
N ASN A 137 25.56 -16.24 -8.01
CA ASN A 137 24.50 -16.89 -8.78
C ASN A 137 23.64 -15.85 -9.50
N PHE A 138 23.26 -14.76 -8.81
CA PHE A 138 22.57 -13.62 -9.41
C PHE A 138 23.36 -13.02 -10.59
N GLN A 139 24.67 -12.79 -10.42
CA GLN A 139 25.52 -12.29 -11.50
C GLN A 139 25.68 -13.29 -12.66
N THR A 140 25.60 -14.60 -12.38
CA THR A 140 25.59 -15.62 -13.43
C THR A 140 24.27 -15.59 -14.22
N THR A 141 23.14 -15.30 -13.57
CA THR A 141 21.82 -15.19 -14.21
C THR A 141 21.66 -13.90 -15.02
N TYR A 142 22.07 -12.75 -14.47
CA TYR A 142 21.77 -11.42 -15.04
C TYR A 142 22.98 -10.66 -15.59
N GLY A 143 24.20 -11.19 -15.46
CA GLY A 143 25.44 -10.54 -15.92
C GLY A 143 25.95 -9.40 -15.01
N SER A 144 25.11 -8.90 -14.09
CA SER A 144 25.40 -7.85 -13.12
C SER A 144 25.23 -8.38 -11.70
N ALA A 145 26.07 -7.92 -10.75
CA ALA A 145 25.88 -8.22 -9.34
C ALA A 145 24.65 -7.46 -8.78
N PRO A 146 23.93 -8.01 -7.78
CA PRO A 146 22.83 -7.30 -7.14
C PRO A 146 23.36 -6.23 -6.19
N THR A 147 22.52 -5.28 -5.79
CA THR A 147 22.89 -4.29 -4.75
C THR A 147 23.00 -4.95 -3.38
N PHE A 148 22.04 -5.82 -3.07
CA PHE A 148 22.00 -6.62 -1.85
C PHE A 148 21.75 -8.09 -2.20
N SER A 149 22.28 -9.01 -1.40
CA SER A 149 21.98 -10.44 -1.45
C SER A 149 21.79 -10.97 -0.04
N ILE A 150 20.65 -11.62 0.20
CA ILE A 150 20.29 -12.21 1.49
C ILE A 150 21.24 -13.37 1.81
N ALA A 151 21.40 -14.34 0.90
CA ALA A 151 22.33 -15.46 1.09
C ALA A 151 23.82 -15.05 1.12
N SER A 152 24.18 -13.85 0.63
CA SER A 152 25.54 -13.30 0.79
C SER A 152 25.74 -12.50 2.10
N GLY A 153 24.70 -12.38 2.93
CA GLY A 153 24.77 -11.70 4.23
C GLY A 153 24.94 -10.18 4.15
N THR A 154 24.53 -9.53 3.05
CA THR A 154 24.59 -8.05 2.94
C THR A 154 23.40 -7.37 3.60
N MET A 155 22.34 -8.12 3.91
CA MET A 155 21.20 -7.68 4.72
C MET A 155 21.23 -8.40 6.06
N THR A 156 20.69 -7.78 7.10
CA THR A 156 20.61 -8.38 8.43
C THR A 156 19.36 -9.26 8.51
N ALA A 157 19.52 -10.56 8.73
CA ALA A 157 18.39 -11.44 9.05
C ALA A 157 17.87 -11.11 10.46
N VAL A 158 16.59 -10.74 10.54
CA VAL A 158 15.90 -10.39 11.81
C VAL A 158 15.17 -11.61 12.35
N ALA A 159 14.46 -12.30 11.46
CA ALA A 159 13.90 -13.64 11.66
C ALA A 159 13.89 -14.37 10.31
N ALA A 160 14.11 -15.68 10.30
CA ALA A 160 14.01 -16.51 9.09
C ALA A 160 13.79 -17.97 9.48
N SER A 161 12.98 -18.70 8.70
CA SER A 161 12.64 -20.10 8.93
C SER A 161 13.09 -20.98 7.78
N GLY A 162 14.41 -21.20 7.70
CA GLY A 162 15.05 -21.88 6.57
C GLY A 162 15.86 -20.91 5.72
N THR A 163 15.95 -21.19 4.42
CA THR A 163 16.59 -20.29 3.44
C THR A 163 15.53 -19.37 2.84
N PRO A 164 15.66 -18.04 2.95
CA PRO A 164 14.78 -17.08 2.27
C PRO A 164 14.77 -17.32 0.76
N THR A 165 13.57 -17.45 0.19
CA THR A 165 13.26 -17.74 -1.22
C THR A 165 11.81 -17.30 -1.45
N LEU A 166 11.42 -17.07 -2.69
CA LEU A 166 10.04 -16.75 -3.07
C LEU A 166 9.38 -17.97 -3.73
N THR A 167 8.05 -18.05 -3.66
CA THR A 167 7.30 -19.19 -4.17
C THR A 167 6.45 -18.85 -5.39
N ASN A 168 6.57 -19.68 -6.42
CA ASN A 168 5.67 -19.65 -7.57
C ASN A 168 4.22 -20.05 -7.19
N ALA A 169 4.00 -20.59 -5.98
CA ALA A 169 2.67 -20.81 -5.40
C ALA A 169 2.04 -19.55 -4.76
N GLY A 170 2.77 -18.43 -4.84
CA GLY A 170 2.39 -17.09 -4.44
C GLY A 170 2.43 -16.79 -2.95
N GLU A 171 2.84 -15.56 -2.65
CA GLU A 171 2.97 -15.01 -1.31
C GLU A 171 2.81 -13.48 -1.32
N LEU A 172 2.81 -12.90 -0.12
CA LEU A 172 3.04 -11.48 0.09
C LEU A 172 4.53 -11.16 -0.12
N VAL A 173 4.85 -10.05 -0.76
CA VAL A 173 6.12 -9.34 -0.59
C VAL A 173 5.77 -7.98 0.01
N VAL A 174 6.37 -7.67 1.16
CA VAL A 174 6.16 -6.40 1.87
C VAL A 174 7.48 -5.68 2.11
N LEU A 175 7.56 -4.47 1.60
CA LEU A 175 8.52 -3.44 2.02
C LEU A 175 7.85 -2.65 3.14
N PHE A 176 8.53 -2.51 4.28
CA PHE A 176 8.01 -1.77 5.43
C PHE A 176 9.11 -1.01 6.18
N GLN A 177 8.71 -0.04 6.99
CA GLN A 177 9.60 0.77 7.82
C GLN A 177 9.33 0.56 9.30
N TRP A 178 10.40 0.49 10.09
CA TRP A 178 10.35 0.58 11.55
C TRP A 178 11.64 1.20 12.09
N ASP A 179 11.53 2.17 12.99
CA ASP A 179 12.68 2.87 13.59
C ASP A 179 13.37 2.04 14.70
N GLY A 180 12.75 0.95 15.14
CA GLY A 180 13.22 0.10 16.22
C GLY A 180 12.70 0.52 17.60
N GLN A 181 11.78 1.49 17.69
CA GLN A 181 11.25 2.05 18.93
C GLN A 181 9.71 2.12 18.92
N ALA A 182 9.08 2.54 17.82
CA ALA A 182 7.63 2.72 17.75
C ALA A 182 6.83 1.41 17.95
N ASP A 183 5.60 1.51 18.45
CA ASP A 183 4.66 0.40 18.59
C ASP A 183 4.32 -0.34 17.29
N LEU A 184 4.26 0.41 16.19
CA LEU A 184 3.74 -0.07 14.91
C LEU A 184 4.82 0.03 13.83
N VAL A 185 4.74 -0.86 12.85
CA VAL A 185 5.47 -0.71 11.58
C VAL A 185 4.61 0.08 10.59
N GLY A 186 5.25 0.90 9.76
CA GLY A 186 4.57 1.54 8.64
C GLY A 186 4.77 0.76 7.36
N ASP A 187 3.69 0.54 6.61
CA ASP A 187 3.79 -0.07 5.27
C ASP A 187 4.41 0.92 4.28
N VAL A 188 5.19 0.40 3.33
CA VAL A 188 5.94 1.22 2.36
C VAL A 188 5.52 0.86 0.94
N ASP A 189 5.43 -0.43 0.62
CA ASP A 189 4.85 -0.99 -0.61
C ASP A 189 4.55 -2.50 -0.40
N LEU A 190 3.45 -3.01 -0.94
CA LEU A 190 3.01 -4.40 -0.82
C LEU A 190 2.62 -4.98 -2.20
N LEU A 191 3.08 -6.19 -2.50
CA LEU A 191 2.67 -6.93 -3.70
C LEU A 191 2.33 -8.38 -3.37
N LEU A 192 1.18 -8.87 -3.84
CA LEU A 192 0.94 -10.31 -3.97
C LEU A 192 1.62 -10.81 -5.25
N VAL A 193 2.64 -11.64 -5.08
CA VAL A 193 3.39 -12.24 -6.20
C VAL A 193 2.95 -13.67 -6.44
N GLY A 194 3.03 -14.15 -7.68
CA GLY A 194 2.53 -15.47 -8.06
C GLY A 194 1.00 -15.58 -7.93
N VAL A 195 0.51 -16.81 -7.71
CA VAL A 195 -0.93 -17.09 -7.53
C VAL A 195 -1.20 -17.59 -6.11
N PRO A 196 -1.26 -16.69 -5.11
CA PRO A 196 -1.39 -17.07 -3.71
C PRO A 196 -2.62 -17.94 -3.46
N SER A 197 -2.44 -18.97 -2.64
CA SER A 197 -3.57 -19.68 -2.05
C SER A 197 -4.27 -18.82 -0.99
N ALA A 198 -5.47 -19.23 -0.55
CA ALA A 198 -6.16 -18.57 0.56
C ALA A 198 -5.40 -18.61 1.91
N ALA A 199 -4.32 -19.41 2.02
CA ALA A 199 -3.43 -19.43 3.19
C ALA A 199 -2.26 -18.43 3.10
N ASN A 200 -1.94 -17.91 1.90
CA ASN A 200 -0.77 -17.07 1.63
C ASN A 200 -1.17 -15.69 1.07
N GLY A 201 -2.34 -15.19 1.44
CA GLY A 201 -2.85 -13.88 1.02
C GLY A 201 -2.48 -12.75 1.99
N LEU A 202 -3.03 -11.56 1.74
CA LEU A 202 -2.87 -10.40 2.63
C LEU A 202 -3.34 -10.72 4.05
N VAL A 203 -2.51 -10.42 5.03
CA VAL A 203 -2.88 -10.48 6.45
C VAL A 203 -3.79 -9.30 6.80
N ASP A 204 -4.58 -9.47 7.85
CA ASP A 204 -5.41 -8.44 8.46
C ASP A 204 -4.76 -8.03 9.78
N LYS A 205 -4.25 -6.80 9.86
CA LYS A 205 -3.77 -6.18 11.10
C LYS A 205 -4.77 -5.14 11.62
N SER A 206 -5.91 -4.93 10.94
CA SER A 206 -6.97 -4.01 11.38
C SER A 206 -7.33 -4.15 12.85
N ALA A 207 -7.26 -3.04 13.59
CA ALA A 207 -7.54 -2.97 15.02
C ALA A 207 -6.69 -3.89 15.92
N VAL A 208 -5.58 -4.46 15.43
CA VAL A 208 -4.59 -5.12 16.28
C VAL A 208 -3.82 -4.06 17.05
N ALA A 209 -3.77 -4.23 18.37
CA ALA A 209 -2.97 -3.40 19.27
C ALA A 209 -1.59 -4.04 19.49
N ILE A 210 -0.52 -3.23 19.43
CA ILE A 210 0.85 -3.65 19.73
C ILE A 210 1.49 -2.64 20.68
N ASP A 211 2.13 -3.16 21.73
CA ASP A 211 2.99 -2.44 22.67
C ASP A 211 4.44 -2.71 22.21
N GLY A 212 5.14 -1.67 21.79
CA GLY A 212 6.49 -1.74 21.24
C GLY A 212 7.59 -1.71 22.33
N PRO A 213 8.86 -1.54 21.92
CA PRO A 213 9.98 -1.38 22.84
C PRO A 213 10.20 0.07 23.28
N ASP A 214 9.14 0.90 23.30
CA ASP A 214 9.22 2.30 23.69
C ASP A 214 9.31 2.48 25.23
N ALA A 215 9.12 3.72 25.72
CA ALA A 215 9.34 4.04 27.13
C ALA A 215 8.14 3.75 28.05
N ASP A 216 6.94 3.49 27.53
CA ASP A 216 5.75 3.21 28.34
C ASP A 216 5.19 1.80 28.14
N THR A 217 3.86 1.62 28.19
CA THR A 217 3.18 0.31 28.05
C THR A 217 1.79 0.48 27.40
N THR A 218 1.64 1.49 26.53
CA THR A 218 0.35 1.94 25.97
C THR A 218 0.26 1.60 24.50
N ALA A 219 -0.06 0.35 24.22
CA ALA A 219 -0.21 -0.16 22.86
C ALA A 219 -1.00 0.76 21.90
N SER A 220 -0.34 1.18 20.82
CA SER A 220 -0.97 1.76 19.63
C SER A 220 -1.74 0.70 18.84
N VAL A 221 -2.67 1.15 17.99
CA VAL A 221 -3.61 0.30 17.26
C VAL A 221 -3.51 0.57 15.76
N TYR A 222 -3.34 -0.48 14.95
CA TYR A 222 -3.34 -0.37 13.50
C TYR A 222 -4.69 0.11 12.95
N GLY A 223 -4.62 0.97 11.93
CA GLY A 223 -5.74 1.37 11.07
C GLY A 223 -6.31 0.21 10.26
N ALA A 224 -7.34 0.47 9.47
CA ALA A 224 -8.02 -0.57 8.72
C ALA A 224 -7.26 -0.94 7.44
N ASP A 225 -7.15 -2.23 7.15
CA ASP A 225 -6.66 -2.75 5.87
C ASP A 225 -7.87 -3.12 4.98
N ALA A 226 -8.01 -2.51 3.80
CA ALA A 226 -9.05 -2.88 2.84
C ALA A 226 -8.83 -4.27 2.23
N ARG A 227 -7.56 -4.69 2.11
CA ARG A 227 -7.12 -6.01 1.64
C ARG A 227 -7.66 -6.35 0.24
N THR A 228 -7.60 -5.37 -0.67
CA THR A 228 -8.14 -5.47 -2.04
C THR A 228 -7.09 -5.68 -3.14
N ILE A 229 -5.78 -5.75 -2.83
CA ILE A 229 -4.77 -6.17 -3.83
C ILE A 229 -5.20 -7.49 -4.48
N ALA A 230 -5.24 -7.49 -5.82
CA ALA A 230 -5.60 -8.66 -6.60
C ALA A 230 -4.40 -9.63 -6.73
N PRO A 231 -4.62 -10.96 -6.64
CA PRO A 231 -3.64 -11.95 -7.08
C PRO A 231 -3.23 -11.76 -8.54
N GLN A 232 -1.99 -12.14 -8.90
CA GLN A 232 -1.58 -12.15 -10.31
C GLN A 232 -2.39 -13.20 -11.09
N ALA A 233 -2.66 -12.92 -12.36
CA ALA A 233 -3.49 -13.79 -13.21
C ALA A 233 -2.87 -15.18 -13.46
N ALA A 234 -1.54 -15.29 -13.33
CA ALA A 234 -0.77 -16.52 -13.34
C ALA A 234 0.56 -16.28 -12.61
N ALA A 235 1.28 -17.35 -12.26
CA ALA A 235 2.65 -17.24 -11.79
C ALA A 235 3.57 -16.92 -12.99
N PRO A 236 4.48 -15.94 -12.91
CA PRO A 236 5.33 -15.56 -14.03
C PRO A 236 6.10 -16.76 -14.62
N GLY A 237 6.70 -17.58 -13.75
CA GLY A 237 7.55 -18.69 -14.15
C GLY A 237 9.02 -18.28 -14.35
N ALA A 238 9.83 -19.20 -14.88
CA ALA A 238 11.28 -19.03 -14.91
C ALA A 238 11.76 -18.10 -16.04
N GLY A 239 12.64 -17.16 -15.70
CA GLY A 239 13.27 -16.25 -16.67
C GLY A 239 12.39 -15.07 -17.09
N VAL A 240 11.35 -14.77 -16.31
CA VAL A 240 10.43 -13.64 -16.48
C VAL A 240 10.09 -13.02 -15.11
N SER A 241 9.48 -11.83 -15.12
CA SER A 241 9.24 -11.00 -13.94
C SER A 241 7.93 -10.21 -14.07
N THR A 242 7.37 -9.81 -12.93
CA THR A 242 6.28 -8.82 -12.86
C THR A 242 6.91 -7.44 -12.61
N LYS A 243 6.50 -6.40 -13.35
CA LYS A 243 7.10 -5.06 -13.28
C LYS A 243 6.08 -3.97 -13.02
N ARG A 244 6.44 -2.96 -12.23
CA ARG A 244 5.64 -1.76 -11.99
C ARG A 244 5.60 -0.90 -13.26
N VAL A 245 4.42 -0.38 -13.61
CA VAL A 245 4.12 0.44 -14.79
C VAL A 245 3.44 1.76 -14.44
N ALA A 246 2.91 1.91 -13.22
CA ALA A 246 2.42 3.18 -12.67
C ALA A 246 2.69 3.29 -11.16
N ARG A 247 2.70 4.52 -10.62
CA ARG A 247 2.76 4.81 -9.17
C ARG A 247 1.40 4.51 -8.50
N GLU A 248 1.40 4.12 -7.23
CA GLU A 248 0.19 3.76 -6.48
C GLU A 248 -0.76 4.92 -6.14
N SER A 249 -0.29 6.17 -6.16
CA SER A 249 -1.05 7.34 -5.66
C SER A 249 -2.41 7.61 -6.33
N ALA A 250 -2.65 7.10 -7.55
CA ALA A 250 -3.93 7.17 -8.25
C ALA A 250 -4.79 5.89 -8.13
N PHE A 251 -4.27 4.86 -7.45
CA PHE A 251 -4.78 3.49 -7.46
C PHE A 251 -4.93 2.86 -6.07
N GLN A 252 -4.71 3.65 -5.00
CA GLN A 252 -4.94 3.24 -3.62
C GLN A 252 -5.83 4.23 -2.84
N SER A 253 -6.24 3.80 -1.65
CA SER A 253 -7.08 4.55 -0.72
C SER A 253 -6.28 5.06 0.49
N ASN A 254 -6.93 5.86 1.34
CA ASN A 254 -6.34 6.43 2.55
C ASN A 254 -7.10 5.94 3.79
N GLY A 255 -6.46 6.03 4.96
CA GLY A 255 -6.98 5.58 6.25
C GLY A 255 -6.39 4.25 6.73
N GLY A 256 -5.30 3.80 6.10
CA GLY A 256 -4.61 2.55 6.42
C GLY A 256 -3.34 2.77 7.23
N ASN A 257 -2.34 1.93 6.95
CA ASN A 257 -1.14 1.74 7.77
C ASN A 257 0.17 2.14 7.04
N GLY A 258 0.08 2.85 5.91
CA GLY A 258 1.21 3.41 5.16
C GLY A 258 1.85 4.63 5.82
N LEU A 259 3.07 4.99 5.38
CA LEU A 259 3.89 6.04 6.03
C LEU A 259 3.26 7.43 6.12
N ALA A 260 2.32 7.80 5.24
CA ALA A 260 1.55 9.04 5.33
C ALA A 260 0.03 8.80 5.47
N GLY A 261 -0.36 7.61 5.92
CA GLY A 261 -1.75 7.23 6.20
C GLY A 261 -2.48 6.58 5.03
N GLU A 262 -1.77 6.23 3.97
CA GLU A 262 -2.28 5.42 2.86
C GLU A 262 -2.66 4.00 3.32
N ASP A 263 -3.51 3.32 2.55
CA ASP A 263 -3.78 1.88 2.70
C ASP A 263 -3.12 1.12 1.56
N GLU A 264 -1.87 0.72 1.76
CA GLU A 264 -1.10 -0.08 0.81
C GLU A 264 -1.79 -1.42 0.47
N THR A 265 -2.61 -1.97 1.38
CA THR A 265 -3.38 -3.20 1.10
C THR A 265 -4.51 -2.99 0.09
N SER A 266 -4.79 -1.73 -0.28
CA SER A 266 -5.84 -1.33 -1.21
C SER A 266 -5.38 -1.11 -2.66
N GLU A 267 -4.08 -1.21 -2.95
CA GLU A 267 -3.53 -0.92 -4.28
C GLU A 267 -4.19 -1.77 -5.39
N ASN A 268 -4.66 -1.11 -6.46
CA ASN A 268 -5.08 -1.78 -7.67
C ASN A 268 -3.89 -2.21 -8.55
N THR A 269 -3.25 -3.31 -8.15
CA THR A 269 -2.10 -3.93 -8.84
C THR A 269 -2.34 -4.25 -10.33
N SER A 270 -3.59 -4.37 -10.78
CA SER A 270 -3.91 -4.56 -12.21
C SER A 270 -3.69 -3.30 -13.07
N MET A 271 -3.47 -2.14 -12.44
CA MET A 271 -3.15 -0.87 -13.08
C MET A 271 -1.70 -0.45 -12.84
N THR A 272 -1.12 -0.82 -11.69
CA THR A 272 0.24 -0.42 -11.31
C THR A 272 1.31 -1.44 -11.68
N PHE A 273 0.97 -2.71 -11.91
CA PHE A 273 1.90 -3.73 -12.40
C PHE A 273 1.48 -4.32 -13.75
N ASP A 274 2.46 -4.79 -14.54
CA ASP A 274 2.21 -5.50 -15.80
C ASP A 274 1.72 -6.95 -15.57
N SER A 275 1.08 -7.50 -16.59
CA SER A 275 0.77 -8.93 -16.73
C SER A 275 1.45 -9.53 -17.96
N ALA A 276 2.50 -8.88 -18.44
CA ALA A 276 3.23 -9.22 -19.65
C ALA A 276 4.29 -10.30 -19.41
N PHE A 277 4.78 -10.43 -18.17
CA PHE A 277 5.81 -11.38 -17.76
C PHE A 277 7.02 -11.33 -18.70
N THR A 278 7.69 -10.18 -18.70
CA THR A 278 8.88 -9.96 -19.55
C THR A 278 10.15 -10.41 -18.84
N ALA A 279 11.22 -10.65 -19.63
CA ALA A 279 12.53 -11.02 -19.08
C ALA A 279 12.98 -9.99 -18.02
N PRO A 280 13.54 -10.43 -16.87
CA PRO A 280 13.92 -9.53 -15.78
C PRO A 280 14.95 -8.50 -16.23
N THR A 281 14.86 -7.30 -15.68
CA THR A 281 15.72 -6.15 -16.00
C THR A 281 16.28 -5.47 -14.75
N PRO A 282 17.12 -6.14 -13.93
CA PRO A 282 17.63 -5.54 -12.69
C PRO A 282 18.41 -4.24 -12.93
N GLY A 283 18.06 -3.20 -12.17
CA GLY A 283 18.47 -1.81 -12.36
C GLY A 283 17.66 -1.05 -13.41
N GLY A 284 16.52 -1.58 -13.86
CA GLY A 284 15.86 -1.20 -15.12
C GLY A 284 14.42 -0.70 -14.96
N VAL A 285 14.25 0.42 -14.27
CA VAL A 285 12.93 1.00 -13.98
C VAL A 285 12.41 1.88 -15.13
N PRO A 286 11.12 1.78 -15.52
CA PRO A 286 10.50 2.69 -16.48
C PRO A 286 10.64 4.15 -16.07
N SER A 287 11.15 5.01 -16.98
CA SER A 287 11.46 6.41 -16.67
C SER A 287 10.26 7.24 -16.21
N GLY A 288 9.02 6.83 -16.50
CA GLY A 288 7.81 7.49 -16.00
C GLY A 288 7.50 7.24 -14.52
N LEU A 289 8.24 6.35 -13.85
CA LEU A 289 8.13 6.11 -12.41
C LEU A 289 9.13 6.94 -11.59
N LEU A 290 10.15 7.50 -12.22
CA LEU A 290 11.24 8.24 -11.57
C LEU A 290 11.09 9.76 -11.82
N PRO A 291 11.65 10.62 -10.94
CA PRO A 291 11.57 12.07 -11.06
C PRO A 291 12.49 12.69 -12.15
#